data_AF-A0A1I3CB77-F1
#
_entry.id   AF-A0A1I3CB77-F1
#
_cell.length_a   1.000
_cell.length_b   1.000
_cell.length_c   1.000
_cell.angle_alpha   90.00
_cell.angle_beta   90.00
_cell.angle_gamma   90.00
#
_symmetry.space_group_name_H-M   'P 1'
#
loop_
_entity.id
_entity.type
_entity.pdbx_description
1 polymer ?
#
loop_
_entity_poly.entity_id
_entity_poly.type
_entity_poly.pdbx_seq_one_letter_code
_entity_poly.pdbx_strand_id
1 'polypeptide(L)'
;MARLDALDRQLLTHADVGGPRKGKFVGIFYFQWEMNDDSGLHNITDIRAGKAPWGPVGSFHFWDQPYFGYYYRDDPWVIRKHAQLLGAAGQWRDVEPVYRDDLGDTLHRHYVGASDRTYADDSGRNDIIEARVSHTSQDVTFYVRTHADITAPAGSDWMLLYLDVDDNPTTGWLGFDVVVNRRPGQDTTSVERWTGDAWQRIGSADYRKAGNEMAIEVRRDLLGLAAGPVSLSFKWADNVGADADPMRFLDKGDTAPLGRFAYHYAGQ
;
A
#
# COMPACT_ATOMS: atom_id res chain seq x y z
N MET A 1 27.39 10.34 -0.08
CA MET A 1 27.60 11.59 -0.84
C MET A 1 26.73 12.67 -0.23
N ALA A 2 27.33 13.72 0.34
CA ALA A 2 26.60 14.82 0.96
C ALA A 2 25.91 15.67 -0.12
N ARG A 3 24.60 15.85 -0.03
CA ARG A 3 23.84 16.76 -0.89
C ARG A 3 23.91 18.15 -0.25
N LEU A 4 24.66 19.05 -0.88
CA LEU A 4 24.76 20.47 -0.52
C LEU A 4 23.68 21.23 -1.29
N ASP A 5 23.01 22.17 -0.64
CA ASP A 5 22.15 23.12 -1.36
C ASP A 5 22.98 24.27 -1.96
N ALA A 6 22.33 25.18 -2.70
CA ALA A 6 22.98 26.31 -3.36
C ALA A 6 23.61 27.34 -2.39
N LEU A 7 23.50 27.14 -1.08
CA LEU A 7 24.10 27.95 -0.02
C LEU A 7 25.14 27.14 0.78
N ASP A 8 25.64 26.04 0.23
CA ASP A 8 26.62 25.12 0.84
C ASP A 8 26.16 24.52 2.18
N ARG A 9 24.86 24.45 2.44
CA ARG A 9 24.32 23.79 3.63
C ARG A 9 24.23 22.29 3.37
N GLN A 10 24.74 21.48 4.29
CA GLN A 10 24.60 20.04 4.22
C GLN A 10 23.22 19.61 4.72
N LEU A 11 22.56 18.75 3.94
CA LEU A 11 21.37 18.04 4.42
C LEU A 11 21.76 17.16 5.62
N LEU A 12 21.14 17.42 6.77
CA LEU A 12 21.37 16.63 7.97
C LEU A 12 20.83 15.20 7.80
N THR A 13 21.57 14.23 8.29
CA THR A 13 21.18 12.82 8.32
C THR A 13 20.55 12.45 9.65
N HIS A 14 19.96 11.26 9.75
CA HIS A 14 19.44 10.74 11.02
C HIS A 14 20.52 10.73 12.13
N ALA A 15 21.79 10.50 11.80
CA ALA A 15 22.89 10.52 12.77
C ALA A 15 23.09 11.92 13.40
N ASP A 16 22.74 12.98 12.66
CA ASP A 16 22.92 14.37 13.10
C ASP A 16 21.72 14.89 13.92
N VAL A 17 20.50 14.40 13.63
CA VAL A 17 19.26 14.93 14.23
C VAL A 17 18.64 14.05 15.31
N GLY A 18 19.00 12.75 15.31
CA GLY A 18 18.47 11.74 16.23
C GLY A 18 17.03 11.33 15.92
N GLY A 19 16.46 10.50 16.80
CA GLY A 19 15.09 10.02 16.68
C GLY A 19 14.02 11.07 17.03
N PRO A 20 12.73 10.68 16.95
CA PRO A 20 11.61 11.53 17.33
C PRO A 20 11.77 12.13 18.74
N ARG A 21 11.39 13.40 18.91
CA ARG A 21 11.49 14.10 20.20
C ARG A 21 10.11 14.27 20.81
N LYS A 22 9.96 13.88 22.09
CA LYS A 22 8.70 14.01 22.82
C LYS A 22 8.16 15.44 22.76
N GLY A 23 6.90 15.60 22.37
CA GLY A 23 6.24 16.91 22.26
C GLY A 23 6.70 17.79 21.09
N LYS A 24 7.41 17.22 20.11
CA LYS A 24 7.75 17.88 18.84
C LYS A 24 7.03 17.19 17.70
N PHE A 25 6.48 17.98 16.79
CA PHE A 25 5.71 17.52 15.64
C PHE A 25 6.34 18.05 14.35
N VAL A 26 6.27 17.27 13.27
CA VAL A 26 6.60 17.73 11.92
C VAL A 26 5.33 18.22 11.26
N GLY A 27 5.34 19.45 10.77
CA GLY A 27 4.28 19.99 9.93
C GLY A 27 4.71 19.96 8.47
N ILE A 28 3.83 19.50 7.57
CA ILE A 28 4.04 19.51 6.13
C ILE A 28 2.99 20.43 5.52
N PHE A 29 3.42 21.37 4.68
CA PHE A 29 2.52 22.12 3.82
C PHE A 29 2.45 21.40 2.48
N TYR A 30 1.25 20.93 2.15
CA TYR A 30 0.95 20.22 0.91
C TYR A 30 -0.08 21.01 0.12
N PHE A 31 0.15 21.18 -1.18
CA PHE A 31 -0.79 21.76 -2.12
C PHE A 31 -0.56 21.16 -3.52
N GLN A 32 -1.65 20.92 -4.25
CA GLN A 32 -1.59 20.52 -5.64
C GLN A 32 -1.46 21.75 -6.53
N TRP A 33 -0.52 21.69 -7.46
CA TRP A 33 -0.27 22.76 -8.42
C TRP A 33 -0.95 22.43 -9.75
N GLU A 34 -2.27 22.51 -9.76
CA GLU A 34 -3.11 22.38 -10.95
C GLU A 34 -4.28 23.37 -10.89
N MET A 35 -4.77 23.80 -12.06
CA MET A 35 -5.95 24.66 -12.16
C MET A 35 -7.19 23.81 -12.34
N ASN A 36 -8.25 24.13 -11.60
CA ASN A 36 -9.59 23.62 -11.88
C ASN A 36 -10.19 24.46 -13.01
N ASP A 37 -9.59 24.38 -14.20
CA ASP A 37 -10.15 24.98 -15.40
C ASP A 37 -10.58 23.91 -16.40
N ASP A 38 -11.62 24.23 -17.16
CA ASP A 38 -12.13 23.38 -18.23
C ASP A 38 -11.46 23.76 -19.57
N SER A 39 -10.24 24.29 -19.51
CA SER A 39 -9.52 24.82 -20.69
C SER A 39 -9.01 23.73 -21.64
N GLY A 40 -9.28 22.46 -21.32
CA GLY A 40 -8.88 21.30 -22.08
C GLY A 40 -7.69 20.55 -21.45
N LEU A 41 -7.49 19.32 -21.93
CA LEU A 41 -6.47 18.42 -21.43
C LEU A 41 -5.21 18.56 -22.29
N HIS A 42 -4.17 19.19 -21.74
CA HIS A 42 -2.93 19.45 -22.46
C HIS A 42 -1.76 18.72 -21.80
N ASN A 43 -1.40 17.54 -22.32
CA ASN A 43 -0.25 16.74 -21.85
C ASN A 43 1.02 17.11 -22.64
N ILE A 44 2.03 17.64 -21.97
CA ILE A 44 3.30 18.09 -22.55
C ILE A 44 4.07 16.94 -23.21
N THR A 45 4.10 15.75 -22.60
CA THR A 45 4.72 14.55 -23.19
C THR A 45 4.09 14.20 -24.54
N ASP A 46 2.76 14.18 -24.64
CA ASP A 46 2.05 13.91 -25.90
C ASP A 46 2.23 15.01 -26.94
N ILE A 47 2.21 16.28 -26.50
CA ILE A 47 2.45 17.44 -27.37
C ILE A 47 3.85 17.38 -27.98
N ARG A 48 4.87 17.10 -27.16
CA ARG A 48 6.26 16.97 -27.63
C ARG A 48 6.47 15.76 -28.54
N ALA A 49 5.66 14.71 -28.37
CA ALA A 49 5.63 13.57 -29.27
C ALA A 49 4.82 13.82 -30.56
N GLY A 50 4.24 15.01 -30.75
CA GLY A 50 3.43 15.36 -31.91
C GLY A 50 2.05 14.71 -31.95
N LYS A 51 1.58 14.16 -30.82
CA LYS A 51 0.29 13.47 -30.71
C LYS A 51 -0.88 14.41 -30.37
N ALA A 52 -0.58 15.61 -29.89
CA ALA A 52 -1.57 16.62 -29.52
C ALA A 52 -1.05 18.04 -29.82
N PRO A 53 -1.92 19.02 -30.13
CA PRO A 53 -1.53 20.41 -30.26
C PRO A 53 -1.33 21.06 -28.87
N TRP A 54 -0.59 22.18 -28.84
CA TRP A 54 -0.54 23.05 -27.66
C TRP A 54 -1.91 23.64 -27.33
N GLY A 55 -2.20 23.79 -26.04
CA GLY A 55 -3.40 24.48 -25.57
C GLY A 55 -3.34 26.00 -25.75
N PRO A 56 -4.48 26.69 -25.55
CA PRO A 56 -4.54 28.15 -25.55
C PRO A 56 -3.56 28.78 -24.55
N VAL A 57 -3.12 30.00 -24.83
CA VAL A 57 -2.30 30.75 -23.87
C VAL A 57 -3.06 30.93 -22.55
N GLY A 58 -2.48 30.46 -21.46
CA GLY A 58 -3.09 30.49 -20.12
C GLY A 58 -3.78 29.21 -19.69
N SER A 59 -3.93 28.21 -20.57
CA SER A 59 -4.45 26.89 -20.18
C SER A 59 -3.43 26.12 -19.36
N PHE A 60 -3.90 25.35 -18.38
CA PHE A 60 -3.03 24.46 -17.61
C PHE A 60 -2.48 23.33 -18.51
N HIS A 61 -1.21 22.97 -18.31
CA HIS A 61 -0.56 21.89 -19.04
C HIS A 61 0.05 20.90 -18.05
N PHE A 62 -0.32 19.64 -18.18
CA PHE A 62 0.24 18.55 -17.40
C PHE A 62 1.58 18.15 -17.99
N TRP A 63 2.61 18.01 -17.14
CA TRP A 63 3.93 17.56 -17.60
C TRP A 63 3.85 16.17 -18.24
N ASP A 64 3.11 15.27 -17.59
CA ASP A 64 2.70 13.96 -18.10
C ASP A 64 1.38 13.55 -17.42
N GLN A 65 0.81 12.40 -17.78
CA GLN A 65 -0.35 11.85 -17.10
C GLN A 65 0.00 11.57 -15.63
N PRO A 66 -0.66 12.23 -14.65
CA PRO A 66 -0.43 11.95 -13.25
C PRO A 66 -0.79 10.51 -12.90
N TYR A 67 -0.18 9.98 -11.84
CA TYR A 67 -0.35 8.57 -11.45
C TYR A 67 -1.83 8.18 -11.27
N PHE A 68 -2.60 8.99 -10.56
CA PHE A 68 -4.04 8.78 -10.36
C PHE A 68 -4.92 9.25 -11.54
N GLY A 69 -4.35 9.35 -12.75
CA GLY A 69 -5.01 9.97 -13.90
C GLY A 69 -5.10 11.49 -13.79
N TYR A 70 -5.89 12.12 -14.66
CA TYR A 70 -6.12 13.57 -14.60
C TYR A 70 -7.22 13.89 -13.60
N TYR A 71 -6.92 14.73 -12.62
CA TYR A 71 -7.80 15.05 -11.50
C TYR A 71 -7.86 16.56 -11.28
N TYR A 72 -8.88 16.99 -10.54
CA TYR A 72 -8.96 18.36 -10.02
C TYR A 72 -8.35 18.40 -8.61
N ARG A 73 -7.83 19.58 -8.23
CA ARG A 73 -7.06 19.77 -6.99
C ARG A 73 -7.85 19.60 -5.70
N ASP A 74 -9.16 19.55 -5.82
CA ASP A 74 -10.12 19.43 -4.74
C ASP A 74 -10.80 18.05 -4.69
N ASP A 75 -10.34 17.09 -5.51
CA ASP A 75 -10.76 15.68 -5.44
C ASP A 75 -10.36 15.10 -4.05
N PRO A 76 -11.33 14.83 -3.16
CA PRO A 76 -11.03 14.40 -1.80
C PRO A 76 -10.33 13.04 -1.72
N TRP A 77 -10.54 12.16 -2.71
CA TRP A 77 -9.89 10.86 -2.76
C TRP A 77 -8.39 11.02 -3.04
N VAL A 78 -8.05 11.90 -4.00
CA VAL A 78 -6.65 12.17 -4.37
C VAL A 78 -5.89 12.84 -3.22
N ILE A 79 -6.51 13.83 -2.57
CA ILE A 79 -5.90 14.50 -1.40
C ILE A 79 -5.61 13.50 -0.27
N ARG A 80 -6.57 12.61 0.03
CA ARG A 80 -6.40 11.58 1.06
C ARG A 80 -5.28 10.61 0.70
N LYS A 81 -5.27 10.05 -0.51
CA LYS A 81 -4.20 9.13 -0.94
C LYS A 81 -2.82 9.80 -0.89
N HIS A 82 -2.68 11.07 -1.28
CA HIS A 82 -1.41 11.79 -1.10
C HIS A 82 -1.03 11.99 0.36
N ALA A 83 -1.97 12.31 1.25
CA ALA A 83 -1.69 12.42 2.68
C ALA A 83 -1.24 11.08 3.29
N GLN A 84 -1.88 9.98 2.90
CA GLN A 84 -1.49 8.62 3.29
C GLN A 84 -0.08 8.29 2.81
N LEU A 85 0.25 8.58 1.53
CA LEU A 85 1.59 8.35 0.98
C LEU A 85 2.67 9.18 1.69
N LEU A 86 2.37 10.43 2.04
CA LEU A 86 3.26 11.28 2.82
C LEU A 86 3.44 10.75 4.25
N GLY A 87 2.35 10.27 4.87
CA GLY A 87 2.38 9.62 6.17
C GLY A 87 3.25 8.36 6.16
N ALA A 88 3.01 7.45 5.21
CA ALA A 88 3.73 6.20 5.07
C ALA A 88 5.22 6.41 4.75
N ALA A 89 5.57 7.44 3.96
CA ALA A 89 6.95 7.83 3.73
C ALA A 89 7.70 8.31 4.99
N GLY A 90 6.96 8.68 6.05
CA GLY A 90 7.50 9.20 7.31
C GLY A 90 7.41 8.28 8.53
N GLN A 91 6.73 7.13 8.45
CA GLN A 91 6.47 6.30 9.62
C GLN A 91 7.59 5.30 9.90
N TRP A 92 8.39 5.59 10.93
CA TRP A 92 9.14 4.61 11.70
C TRP A 92 8.96 4.92 13.20
N ARG A 93 8.72 3.86 13.99
CA ARG A 93 9.11 3.67 15.41
C ARG A 93 8.12 4.07 16.53
N ASP A 94 7.67 3.06 17.27
CA ASP A 94 7.37 3.14 18.72
C ASP A 94 5.91 3.34 19.18
N VAL A 95 5.00 2.61 18.57
CA VAL A 95 3.95 1.93 19.34
C VAL A 95 4.11 0.49 18.97
N GLU A 96 4.19 -0.45 19.92
CA GLU A 96 4.46 -1.85 19.62
C GLU A 96 3.30 -2.79 20.03
N PRO A 97 2.58 -3.36 19.04
CA PRO A 97 1.36 -2.61 18.70
C PRO A 97 0.18 -3.25 17.98
N VAL A 98 -0.88 -2.46 18.00
CA VAL A 98 -1.87 -2.34 16.92
C VAL A 98 -1.24 -1.67 15.68
N TYR A 99 -1.11 -2.38 14.57
CA TYR A 99 -0.74 -1.78 13.27
C TYR A 99 -1.99 -1.13 12.69
N ARG A 100 -2.01 0.19 12.52
CA ARG A 100 -3.18 0.94 12.03
C ARG A 100 -3.01 1.26 10.56
N ASP A 101 -4.12 1.21 9.84
CA ASP A 101 -4.23 1.68 8.48
C ASP A 101 -5.28 2.81 8.40
N ASP A 102 -5.27 3.56 7.31
CA ASP A 102 -6.02 4.81 7.21
C ASP A 102 -7.48 4.58 6.81
N LEU A 103 -8.41 4.99 7.67
CA LEU A 103 -9.86 4.86 7.43
C LEU A 103 -10.33 5.54 6.14
N GLY A 104 -11.11 4.82 5.33
CA GLY A 104 -11.85 5.37 4.20
C GLY A 104 -11.06 5.41 2.90
N ASP A 105 -10.09 4.53 2.74
CA ASP A 105 -9.20 4.51 1.59
C ASP A 105 -9.70 3.56 0.47
N THR A 106 -10.72 2.75 0.77
CA THR A 106 -11.57 2.01 -0.19
C THR A 106 -12.61 2.86 -0.90
N LEU A 107 -12.68 4.17 -0.59
CA LEU A 107 -13.66 5.07 -1.18
C LEU A 107 -13.68 4.93 -2.70
N HIS A 108 -14.84 4.53 -3.23
CA HIS A 108 -15.05 4.45 -4.66
C HIS A 108 -14.89 5.83 -5.26
N ARG A 109 -14.07 5.92 -6.31
CA ARG A 109 -13.85 7.14 -7.04
C ARG A 109 -14.81 7.14 -8.22
N HIS A 110 -15.67 8.14 -8.30
CA HIS A 110 -16.43 8.42 -9.51
C HIS A 110 -16.52 9.93 -9.64
N TYR A 111 -15.49 10.52 -10.24
CA TYR A 111 -15.33 11.96 -10.30
C TYR A 111 -15.06 12.40 -11.73
N VAL A 112 -15.69 13.51 -12.12
CA VAL A 112 -15.39 14.17 -13.39
C VAL A 112 -14.00 14.79 -13.22
N GLY A 113 -13.03 14.27 -13.94
CA GLY A 113 -11.69 14.85 -14.06
C GLY A 113 -11.67 15.90 -15.18
N ALA A 114 -10.50 16.49 -15.38
CA ALA A 114 -10.32 17.55 -16.37
C ALA A 114 -10.80 17.12 -17.77
N SER A 115 -11.50 18.04 -18.46
CA SER A 115 -11.99 17.89 -19.84
C SER A 115 -13.01 16.77 -20.04
N ASP A 116 -14.06 16.73 -19.21
CA ASP A 116 -15.19 15.79 -19.30
C ASP A 116 -14.81 14.30 -19.23
N ARG A 117 -13.57 13.99 -18.82
CA ARG A 117 -13.13 12.60 -18.60
C ARG A 117 -13.53 12.18 -17.20
N THR A 118 -14.37 11.15 -17.12
CA THR A 118 -14.71 10.56 -15.82
C THR A 118 -13.68 9.50 -15.46
N TYR A 119 -13.06 9.64 -14.29
CA TYR A 119 -12.33 8.53 -13.66
C TYR A 119 -13.29 7.81 -12.73
N ALA A 120 -13.45 6.51 -12.96
CA ALA A 120 -14.26 5.62 -12.15
C ALA A 120 -13.41 4.44 -11.63
N ASP A 121 -13.48 4.18 -10.33
CA ASP A 121 -12.90 3.03 -9.65
C ASP A 121 -13.80 2.61 -8.49
N ASP A 122 -14.36 1.41 -8.58
CA ASP A 122 -15.22 0.76 -7.61
C ASP A 122 -14.58 -0.49 -6.98
N SER A 123 -13.25 -0.63 -7.10
CA SER A 123 -12.53 -1.84 -6.68
C SER A 123 -12.42 -2.00 -5.15
N GLY A 124 -12.62 -0.96 -4.34
CA GLY A 124 -12.60 -1.08 -2.88
C GLY A 124 -13.73 -1.97 -2.35
N ARG A 125 -13.40 -3.08 -1.67
CA ARG A 125 -14.40 -3.99 -1.07
C ARG A 125 -14.31 -4.07 0.45
N ASN A 126 -13.09 -4.16 0.98
CA ASN A 126 -12.81 -4.37 2.40
C ASN A 126 -11.81 -3.29 2.86
N ASP A 127 -12.26 -2.33 3.68
CA ASP A 127 -11.45 -1.21 4.19
C ASP A 127 -10.73 -1.65 5.45
N ILE A 128 -9.48 -2.07 5.32
CA ILE A 128 -8.61 -2.52 6.39
C ILE A 128 -8.21 -1.31 7.21
N ILE A 129 -8.41 -1.40 8.53
CA ILE A 129 -8.10 -0.30 9.45
C ILE A 129 -7.13 -0.71 10.55
N GLU A 130 -6.91 -2.02 10.69
CA GLU A 130 -6.09 -2.56 11.74
C GLU A 130 -5.55 -3.94 11.38
N ALA A 131 -4.28 -4.16 11.67
CA ALA A 131 -3.65 -5.47 11.66
C ALA A 131 -2.92 -5.73 12.99
N ARG A 132 -2.76 -7.00 13.36
CA ARG A 132 -1.95 -7.45 14.50
C ARG A 132 -1.22 -8.73 14.15
N VAL A 133 -0.08 -8.95 14.78
CA VAL A 133 0.67 -10.20 14.66
C VAL A 133 1.03 -10.70 16.05
N SER A 134 0.83 -11.99 16.27
CA SER A 134 1.31 -12.71 17.44
C SER A 134 1.96 -14.02 17.00
N HIS A 135 2.82 -14.60 17.83
CA HIS A 135 3.42 -15.89 17.51
C HIS A 135 3.47 -16.80 18.74
N THR A 136 3.54 -18.10 18.48
CA THR A 136 3.86 -19.15 19.45
C THR A 136 5.17 -19.84 19.05
N SER A 137 5.54 -20.91 19.75
CA SER A 137 6.65 -21.76 19.31
C SER A 137 6.39 -22.48 17.99
N GLN A 138 5.12 -22.61 17.57
CA GLN A 138 4.72 -23.39 16.39
C GLN A 138 4.18 -22.53 15.26
N ASP A 139 3.48 -21.44 15.58
CA ASP A 139 2.64 -20.71 14.64
C ASP A 139 2.87 -19.19 14.71
N VAL A 140 2.58 -18.51 13.62
CA VAL A 140 2.41 -17.05 13.56
C VAL A 140 0.97 -16.77 13.16
N THR A 141 0.29 -15.97 13.97
CA THR A 141 -1.10 -15.57 13.75
C THR A 141 -1.15 -14.12 13.28
N PHE A 142 -1.77 -13.89 12.13
CA PHE A 142 -2.00 -12.59 11.54
C PHE A 142 -3.48 -12.25 11.65
N TYR A 143 -3.77 -11.17 12.34
CA TYR A 143 -5.11 -10.63 12.51
C TYR A 143 -5.29 -9.39 11.63
N VAL A 144 -6.47 -9.22 11.08
CA VAL A 144 -6.91 -8.05 10.34
C VAL A 144 -8.34 -7.70 10.71
N ARG A 145 -8.62 -6.39 10.82
CA ARG A 145 -9.95 -5.85 11.03
C ARG A 145 -10.24 -4.76 10.01
N THR A 146 -11.45 -4.80 9.48
CA THR A 146 -11.97 -3.84 8.52
C THR A 146 -12.98 -2.88 9.16
N HIS A 147 -13.26 -1.77 8.50
CA HIS A 147 -14.22 -0.78 8.96
C HIS A 147 -15.66 -1.33 8.96
N ALA A 148 -16.05 -2.02 7.89
CA ALA A 148 -17.32 -2.74 7.75
C ALA A 148 -17.10 -4.25 7.77
N ASP A 149 -18.19 -5.05 7.80
CA ASP A 149 -18.11 -6.51 7.72
C ASP A 149 -17.30 -6.96 6.50
N ILE A 150 -16.37 -7.88 6.71
CA ILE A 150 -15.56 -8.43 5.62
C ILE A 150 -16.52 -9.15 4.66
N THR A 151 -16.35 -8.91 3.36
CA THR A 151 -17.15 -9.50 2.29
C THR A 151 -17.00 -11.02 2.19
N ALA A 152 -17.86 -11.69 1.42
CA ALA A 152 -17.65 -13.11 1.10
C ALA A 152 -16.38 -13.30 0.24
N PRO A 153 -15.66 -14.44 0.35
CA PRO A 153 -14.51 -14.71 -0.50
C PRO A 153 -14.81 -14.53 -1.99
N ALA A 154 -13.96 -13.78 -2.69
CA ALA A 154 -14.20 -13.43 -4.10
C ALA A 154 -12.89 -13.30 -4.91
N GLY A 155 -12.70 -14.20 -5.87
CA GLY A 155 -11.49 -14.18 -6.71
C GLY A 155 -10.25 -14.71 -5.97
N SER A 156 -9.09 -14.53 -6.60
CA SER A 156 -7.78 -14.95 -6.08
C SER A 156 -7.00 -13.83 -5.38
N ASP A 157 -7.63 -12.68 -5.19
CA ASP A 157 -7.09 -11.46 -4.60
C ASP A 157 -7.94 -10.95 -3.43
N TRP A 158 -8.71 -11.83 -2.81
CA TRP A 158 -9.50 -11.51 -1.63
C TRP A 158 -8.68 -11.67 -0.36
N MET A 159 -8.57 -10.58 0.43
CA MET A 159 -7.89 -10.54 1.72
C MET A 159 -6.54 -11.29 1.72
N LEU A 160 -5.66 -10.96 0.78
CA LEU A 160 -4.32 -11.52 0.66
C LEU A 160 -3.41 -11.02 1.77
N LEU A 161 -2.51 -11.90 2.21
CA LEU A 161 -1.44 -11.59 3.14
C LEU A 161 -0.09 -11.91 2.49
N TYR A 162 0.69 -10.88 2.20
CA TYR A 162 2.05 -10.97 1.67
C TYR A 162 3.06 -10.90 2.81
N LEU A 163 4.09 -11.74 2.77
CA LEU A 163 5.11 -11.89 3.80
C LEU A 163 6.51 -11.87 3.18
N ASP A 164 7.37 -11.05 3.75
CA ASP A 164 8.83 -11.06 3.61
C ASP A 164 9.36 -11.80 4.84
N VAL A 165 9.90 -13.01 4.64
CA VAL A 165 10.31 -13.89 5.73
C VAL A 165 11.83 -14.03 5.84
N ASP A 166 12.57 -13.43 4.91
CA ASP A 166 14.02 -13.45 4.89
C ASP A 166 14.66 -12.08 5.20
N ASP A 167 13.84 -11.04 5.42
CA ASP A 167 14.25 -9.65 5.70
C ASP A 167 15.11 -9.07 4.57
N ASN A 168 14.89 -9.55 3.35
CA ASN A 168 15.60 -9.11 2.17
C ASN A 168 14.63 -8.52 1.13
N PRO A 169 14.50 -7.18 1.05
CA PRO A 169 13.57 -6.54 0.12
C PRO A 169 13.95 -6.68 -1.36
N THR A 170 15.05 -7.38 -1.68
CA THR A 170 15.51 -7.68 -3.04
C THR A 170 15.14 -9.08 -3.53
N THR A 171 14.62 -9.95 -2.66
CA THR A 171 14.11 -11.28 -2.99
C THR A 171 12.58 -11.25 -3.11
N GLY A 172 12.00 -12.39 -3.49
CA GLY A 172 10.56 -12.52 -3.62
C GLY A 172 9.93 -11.72 -4.76
N TRP A 173 8.61 -11.72 -4.78
CA TRP A 173 7.80 -10.86 -5.65
C TRP A 173 7.60 -9.52 -4.94
N LEU A 174 8.22 -8.46 -5.47
CA LEU A 174 8.17 -7.10 -4.92
C LEU A 174 8.74 -6.94 -3.51
N GLY A 175 9.57 -7.88 -3.06
CA GLY A 175 10.09 -7.96 -1.69
C GLY A 175 9.36 -8.97 -0.81
N PHE A 176 8.36 -9.70 -1.33
CA PHE A 176 7.60 -10.70 -0.57
C PHE A 176 7.85 -12.12 -1.06
N ASP A 177 8.29 -13.00 -0.17
CA ASP A 177 8.60 -14.40 -0.48
C ASP A 177 7.36 -15.28 -0.49
N VAL A 178 6.37 -14.96 0.34
CA VAL A 178 5.20 -15.79 0.61
C VAL A 178 3.93 -14.95 0.44
N VAL A 179 2.93 -15.55 -0.19
CA VAL A 179 1.55 -15.05 -0.20
C VAL A 179 0.63 -16.09 0.39
N VAL A 180 -0.28 -15.62 1.23
CA VAL A 180 -1.31 -16.42 1.86
C VAL A 180 -2.66 -15.93 1.37
N ASN A 181 -3.62 -16.84 1.31
CA ASN A 181 -5.04 -16.58 1.06
C ASN A 181 -5.48 -16.39 -0.39
N ARG A 182 -4.69 -16.83 -1.37
CA ARG A 182 -5.10 -16.81 -2.78
C ARG A 182 -6.22 -17.83 -3.12
N ARG A 183 -6.42 -18.83 -2.25
CA ARG A 183 -7.41 -19.91 -2.44
C ARG A 183 -8.15 -20.22 -1.12
N PRO A 184 -9.02 -19.30 -0.65
CA PRO A 184 -9.78 -19.50 0.59
C PRO A 184 -10.75 -20.67 0.47
N GLY A 185 -10.62 -21.65 1.36
CA GLY A 185 -11.61 -22.70 1.61
C GLY A 185 -12.57 -22.29 2.73
N GLN A 186 -13.24 -23.26 3.35
CA GLN A 186 -14.15 -23.01 4.47
C GLN A 186 -13.41 -22.64 5.77
N ASP A 187 -12.40 -23.43 6.12
CA ASP A 187 -11.65 -23.30 7.38
C ASP A 187 -10.15 -23.09 7.17
N THR A 188 -9.67 -23.34 5.95
CA THR A 188 -8.26 -23.29 5.59
C THR A 188 -8.06 -22.52 4.29
N THR A 189 -6.85 -22.04 4.08
CA THR A 189 -6.48 -21.31 2.86
C THR A 189 -5.08 -21.67 2.38
N SER A 190 -4.70 -21.23 1.18
CA SER A 190 -3.39 -21.53 0.60
C SER A 190 -2.26 -20.72 1.24
N VAL A 191 -1.10 -21.37 1.39
CA VAL A 191 0.20 -20.72 1.62
C VAL A 191 1.07 -21.03 0.40
N GLU A 192 1.54 -19.99 -0.29
CA GLU A 192 2.26 -20.08 -1.56
C GLU A 192 3.57 -19.29 -1.47
N ARG A 193 4.67 -19.85 -1.99
CA ARG A 193 5.99 -19.21 -2.05
C ARG A 193 6.32 -18.80 -3.49
N TRP A 194 6.99 -17.67 -3.65
CA TRP A 194 7.45 -17.19 -4.94
C TRP A 194 8.64 -18.01 -5.43
N THR A 195 8.61 -18.45 -6.69
CA THR A 195 9.68 -19.22 -7.34
C THR A 195 10.56 -18.38 -8.28
N GLY A 196 10.23 -17.10 -8.48
CA GLY A 196 10.87 -16.23 -9.47
C GLY A 196 9.97 -15.91 -10.67
N ASP A 197 9.04 -16.81 -10.98
CA ASP A 197 8.10 -16.72 -12.10
C ASP A 197 6.64 -16.99 -11.70
N ALA A 198 6.41 -17.74 -10.62
CA ALA A 198 5.08 -18.10 -10.16
C ALA A 198 4.99 -18.23 -8.64
N TRP A 199 3.76 -18.16 -8.15
CA TRP A 199 3.40 -18.55 -6.79
C TRP A 199 3.13 -20.06 -6.73
N GLN A 200 3.94 -20.79 -5.95
CA GLN A 200 3.82 -22.22 -5.79
C GLN A 200 3.32 -22.57 -4.39
N ARG A 201 2.28 -23.40 -4.30
CA ARG A 201 1.72 -23.85 -3.02
C ARG A 201 2.74 -24.67 -2.23
N ILE A 202 3.03 -24.23 -1.01
CA ILE A 202 3.90 -24.91 -0.04
C ILE A 202 3.11 -25.52 1.12
N GLY A 203 1.85 -25.14 1.31
CA GLY A 203 1.01 -25.65 2.38
C GLY A 203 -0.37 -25.01 2.46
N SER A 204 -0.95 -25.09 3.65
CA SER A 204 -2.19 -24.41 4.02
C SER A 204 -2.06 -23.79 5.40
N ALA A 205 -2.86 -22.75 5.62
CA ALA A 205 -3.03 -22.06 6.90
C ALA A 205 -4.48 -22.21 7.34
N ASP A 206 -4.70 -22.30 8.64
CA ASP A 206 -6.04 -22.20 9.21
C ASP A 206 -6.48 -20.73 9.17
N TYR A 207 -7.74 -20.48 8.89
CA TYR A 207 -8.27 -19.12 9.01
C TYR A 207 -9.69 -19.09 9.55
N ARG A 208 -10.02 -17.96 10.18
CA ARG A 208 -11.33 -17.66 10.75
C ARG A 208 -11.71 -16.24 10.38
N LYS A 209 -12.99 -16.05 10.05
CA LYS A 209 -13.58 -14.75 9.76
C LYS A 209 -14.89 -14.63 10.53
N ALA A 210 -15.10 -13.52 11.19
CA ALA A 210 -16.35 -13.18 11.88
C ALA A 210 -16.61 -11.68 11.78
N GLY A 211 -17.74 -11.29 11.16
CA GLY A 211 -18.07 -9.89 10.93
C GLY A 211 -16.96 -9.17 10.15
N ASN A 212 -16.40 -8.12 10.77
CA ASN A 212 -15.32 -7.30 10.24
C ASN A 212 -13.91 -7.76 10.65
N GLU A 213 -13.76 -8.96 11.20
CA GLU A 213 -12.48 -9.47 11.71
C GLU A 213 -12.10 -10.79 11.03
N MET A 214 -10.81 -10.95 10.75
CA MET A 214 -10.24 -12.17 10.20
C MET A 214 -8.87 -12.46 10.83
N ALA A 215 -8.60 -13.74 11.06
CA ALA A 215 -7.30 -14.23 11.50
C ALA A 215 -6.84 -15.40 10.65
N ILE A 216 -5.55 -15.40 10.31
CA ILE A 216 -4.85 -16.49 9.61
C ILE A 216 -3.73 -16.98 10.52
N GLU A 217 -3.69 -18.30 10.75
CA GLU A 217 -2.65 -18.97 11.53
C GLU A 217 -1.78 -19.80 10.59
N VAL A 218 -0.49 -19.44 10.53
CA VAL A 218 0.49 -20.05 9.63
C VAL A 218 1.58 -20.72 10.44
N ARG A 219 1.85 -21.99 10.14
CA ARG A 219 2.96 -22.70 10.79
C ARG A 219 4.31 -22.07 10.45
N ARG A 220 5.14 -21.90 11.46
CA ARG A 220 6.49 -21.33 11.34
C ARG A 220 7.40 -22.15 10.42
N ASP A 221 7.24 -23.47 10.41
CA ASP A 221 8.04 -24.37 9.57
C ASP A 221 7.82 -24.11 8.06
N LEU A 222 6.59 -23.83 7.65
CA LEU A 222 6.25 -23.46 6.27
C LEU A 222 6.92 -22.14 5.86
N LEU A 223 7.01 -21.21 6.80
CA LEU A 223 7.64 -19.89 6.60
C LEU A 223 9.18 -19.95 6.66
N GLY A 224 9.79 -21.07 7.05
CA GLY A 224 11.24 -21.14 7.28
C GLY A 224 11.69 -20.51 8.60
N LEU A 225 10.75 -20.25 9.53
CA LEU A 225 10.95 -19.56 10.80
C LEU A 225 10.90 -20.51 12.01
N ALA A 226 11.21 -21.79 11.81
CA ALA A 226 11.10 -22.83 12.85
C ALA A 226 12.10 -22.67 14.01
N ALA A 227 13.22 -21.96 13.80
CA ALA A 227 14.24 -21.74 14.80
C ALA A 227 14.51 -20.24 14.97
N GLY A 228 14.79 -19.83 16.21
CA GLY A 228 15.14 -18.45 16.54
C GLY A 228 13.94 -17.51 16.77
N PRO A 229 14.23 -16.21 16.97
CA PRO A 229 13.19 -15.18 17.12
C PRO A 229 12.39 -15.04 15.82
N VAL A 230 11.11 -14.67 15.94
CA VAL A 230 10.25 -14.43 14.78
C VAL A 230 10.43 -12.97 14.36
N SER A 231 11.02 -12.76 13.19
CA SER A 231 11.17 -11.44 12.56
C SER A 231 10.74 -11.54 11.11
N LEU A 232 9.79 -10.70 10.68
CA LEU A 232 9.27 -10.71 9.30
C LEU A 232 8.59 -9.38 8.98
N SER A 233 8.45 -9.08 7.69
CA SER A 233 7.59 -7.99 7.23
C SER A 233 6.33 -8.52 6.56
N PHE A 234 5.21 -7.80 6.67
CA PHE A 234 3.93 -8.24 6.14
C PHE A 234 3.09 -7.09 5.57
N LYS A 235 2.18 -7.44 4.66
CA LYS A 235 1.20 -6.56 4.03
C LYS A 235 -0.11 -7.31 3.81
N TRP A 236 -1.21 -6.67 4.19
CA TRP A 236 -2.54 -7.09 3.75
C TRP A 236 -2.94 -6.38 2.46
N ALA A 237 -3.67 -7.05 1.59
CA ALA A 237 -4.22 -6.48 0.37
C ALA A 237 -5.56 -7.13 0.01
N ASP A 238 -6.52 -6.35 -0.47
CA ASP A 238 -7.78 -6.84 -1.01
C ASP A 238 -8.06 -6.23 -2.38
N ASN A 239 -8.43 -7.06 -3.35
CA ASN A 239 -8.86 -6.66 -4.70
C ASN A 239 -7.85 -5.83 -5.52
N VAL A 240 -6.55 -6.01 -5.25
CA VAL A 240 -5.45 -5.35 -5.98
C VAL A 240 -5.11 -6.03 -7.31
N GLY A 241 -5.65 -7.23 -7.58
CA GLY A 241 -5.27 -8.13 -8.67
C GLY A 241 -4.12 -9.07 -8.28
N ALA A 242 -4.32 -10.38 -8.48
CA ALA A 242 -3.46 -11.42 -7.92
C ALA A 242 -1.99 -11.48 -8.41
N ASP A 243 -1.66 -10.78 -9.50
CA ASP A 243 -0.31 -10.69 -10.11
C ASP A 243 0.01 -9.24 -10.50
N ALA A 244 -0.42 -8.30 -9.66
CA ALA A 244 -0.48 -6.88 -9.97
C ALA A 244 0.86 -6.20 -10.28
N ASP A 245 0.79 -5.21 -11.16
CA ASP A 245 1.76 -4.11 -11.21
C ASP A 245 1.90 -3.51 -9.79
N PRO A 246 3.12 -3.31 -9.25
CA PRO A 246 3.37 -2.72 -7.93
C PRO A 246 2.58 -1.44 -7.66
N MET A 247 2.28 -0.71 -8.73
CA MET A 247 1.55 0.53 -8.66
C MET A 247 0.11 0.33 -8.16
N ARG A 248 -0.52 -0.83 -8.41
CA ARG A 248 -1.90 -1.10 -7.96
C ARG A 248 -2.10 -1.06 -6.45
N PHE A 249 -1.05 -1.24 -5.65
CA PHE A 249 -1.11 -1.02 -4.20
C PHE A 249 -1.39 0.45 -3.81
N LEU A 250 -1.40 1.37 -4.77
CA LEU A 250 -1.66 2.79 -4.53
C LEU A 250 -3.09 3.20 -4.86
N ASP A 251 -3.73 2.53 -5.82
CA ASP A 251 -5.00 2.98 -6.39
C ASP A 251 -6.09 1.91 -6.55
N LYS A 252 -5.78 0.62 -6.38
CA LYS A 252 -6.76 -0.47 -6.50
C LYS A 252 -7.05 -1.12 -5.16
N GLY A 253 -8.32 -1.50 -4.98
CA GLY A 253 -8.78 -2.27 -3.84
C GLY A 253 -8.40 -1.58 -2.53
N ASP A 254 -7.79 -2.35 -1.65
CA ASP A 254 -7.20 -1.85 -0.41
C ASP A 254 -5.85 -2.52 -0.10
N THR A 255 -4.93 -1.80 0.54
CA THR A 255 -3.68 -2.36 1.04
C THR A 255 -3.27 -1.73 2.36
N ALA A 256 -2.95 -2.57 3.34
CA ALA A 256 -2.44 -2.15 4.63
C ALA A 256 -1.00 -2.68 4.83
N PRO A 257 0.03 -1.81 4.88
CA PRO A 257 -0.03 -0.35 4.71
C PRO A 257 -0.17 0.06 3.24
N LEU A 258 -0.52 1.31 2.93
CA LEU A 258 -0.65 1.80 1.56
C LEU A 258 0.64 1.59 0.72
N GLY A 259 0.49 1.33 -0.58
CA GLY A 259 1.60 1.36 -1.54
C GLY A 259 2.64 0.27 -1.32
N ARG A 260 3.92 0.57 -1.60
CA ARG A 260 5.03 -0.41 -1.49
C ARG A 260 5.60 -0.57 -0.07
N PHE A 261 4.95 -0.01 0.94
CA PHE A 261 5.37 -0.17 2.32
C PHE A 261 4.99 -1.55 2.87
N ALA A 262 5.59 -1.97 3.98
CA ALA A 262 5.22 -3.17 4.71
C ALA A 262 5.32 -2.90 6.21
N TYR A 263 4.50 -3.57 7.01
CA TYR A 263 4.66 -3.58 8.45
C TYR A 263 5.79 -4.54 8.83
N HIS A 264 6.56 -4.21 9.87
CA HIS A 264 7.57 -5.10 10.40
C HIS A 264 7.12 -5.65 11.76
N TYR A 265 7.26 -6.96 11.94
CA TYR A 265 7.02 -7.67 13.19
C TYR A 265 8.32 -8.29 13.68
N ALA A 266 8.71 -7.94 14.91
CA ALA A 266 9.82 -8.55 15.63
C ALA A 266 9.29 -9.07 16.98
N GLY A 267 9.04 -10.37 17.05
CA GLY A 267 8.64 -11.05 18.28
C GLY A 267 9.82 -11.23 19.23
N GLN A 268 9.63 -10.84 20.49
CA GLN A 268 10.56 -11.15 21.59
C GLN A 268 10.43 -12.59 22.06
#